data_AF-A0A1F6CCV3-F1
#
_entry.id   AF-A0A1F6CCV3-F1
#
_cell.length_a   1.000
_cell.length_b   1.000
_cell.length_c   1.000
_cell.angle_alpha   90.00
_cell.angle_beta   90.00
_cell.angle_gamma   90.00
#
_symmetry.space_group_name_H-M   'P 1'
#
loop_
_entity.id
_entity.type
_entity.pdbx_description
1 polymer ?
#
loop_
_entity_poly.entity_id
_entity_poly.type
_entity_poly.pdbx_seq_one_letter_code
_entity_poly.pdbx_strand_id
1 'polypeptide(L)'
;MNFRILLFLCVLCVLCGKWGSACAQPFPGTRSEALASGRLIADYDGELRRSDGRLDAPLLIQQLKGLKANVYFYLIWHRDTDWEDLKLFLPEARAAGIEVWVYLVPPSESPPRTTLYSEPFRLDYILWGEEIGKLSVAHPNLTAFVIDDFWANSTFFTPGYVGRMRAAGRQHNPGLLFLPLMYYREMSRRFVLDYRDVIDGAVVAYPKGPEDIRLARSLLLDRDESPARWVFTYPYQTRSEPGDFAEARCLYAVAPADRYLLRLTGGDDYLGPTSGYHVKQVLVDGEVVWQEDVAGGAVGMRAIQADVTAQVKGKSSVTVAVRVIDLRAVSNFGVEVSWSEVEADGLKPADGSSWTASAGGRWQTAFEAARHGEGAFRIPFVVMVAASREAFPRRVGLEATPENIRDHVEMAFSEMRRGNADGVVTYVLDKRPGNPDYAAVQTAFLRAARFSPPSPDFDGDGTVGFDDFFLFADAFGSKEARFDLDGDEAVGFDDFFVFAASFGKRR
;
A
#
# COMPACT_ATOMS: atom_id res chain seq x y z
N MET A 1 -10.32 73.02 15.12
CA MET A 1 -10.42 73.68 16.44
C MET A 1 -11.72 73.21 17.08
N ASN A 2 -11.67 72.79 18.37
CA ASN A 2 -12.74 72.21 19.23
C ASN A 2 -12.97 70.70 18.99
N PHE A 3 -12.46 69.71 19.75
CA PHE A 3 -12.22 69.46 21.19
C PHE A 3 -13.48 69.10 22.03
N ARG A 4 -13.50 67.82 22.50
CA ARG A 4 -14.04 67.29 23.79
C ARG A 4 -15.55 67.12 23.99
N ILE A 5 -16.07 66.24 24.87
CA ILE A 5 -15.74 64.93 25.51
C ILE A 5 -16.99 64.60 26.37
N LEU A 6 -17.39 63.31 26.39
CA LEU A 6 -18.11 62.51 27.41
C LEU A 6 -19.43 62.91 28.14
N LEU A 7 -20.26 61.85 28.24
CA LEU A 7 -20.99 61.28 29.40
C LEU A 7 -22.47 61.64 29.60
N PHE A 8 -23.35 60.63 29.53
CA PHE A 8 -24.20 60.22 30.67
C PHE A 8 -24.76 58.78 30.47
N LEU A 9 -24.55 57.93 31.47
CA LEU A 9 -25.11 56.57 31.65
C LEU A 9 -26.30 56.64 32.62
N CYS A 10 -27.38 55.88 32.37
CA CYS A 10 -28.08 54.98 33.32
C CYS A 10 -29.44 54.53 32.72
N VAL A 11 -29.63 53.26 32.31
CA VAL A 11 -30.07 52.04 33.07
C VAL A 11 -31.59 51.78 32.99
N LEU A 12 -31.97 50.63 32.39
CA LEU A 12 -33.01 49.63 32.73
C LEU A 12 -33.48 48.93 31.43
N CYS A 13 -33.02 47.71 31.10
CA CYS A 13 -33.46 46.38 31.56
C CYS A 13 -34.43 45.67 30.58
N VAL A 14 -33.90 44.60 29.96
CA VAL A 14 -34.51 43.25 29.84
C VAL A 14 -35.59 43.05 28.76
N LEU A 15 -35.20 42.58 27.56
CA LEU A 15 -35.49 41.21 27.04
C LEU A 15 -35.18 41.02 25.54
N CYS A 16 -34.65 39.83 25.25
CA CYS A 16 -34.65 39.07 23.99
C CYS A 16 -33.79 39.52 22.80
N GLY A 17 -32.78 38.69 22.48
CA GLY A 17 -32.21 38.62 21.13
C GLY A 17 -30.69 38.50 21.06
N LYS A 18 -30.04 37.57 21.77
CA LYS A 18 -28.66 37.19 21.43
C LYS A 18 -28.67 36.33 20.16
N TRP A 19 -28.61 36.96 19.00
CA TRP A 19 -28.02 36.34 17.82
C TRP A 19 -26.51 36.40 17.98
N GLY A 20 -25.96 35.37 18.62
CA GLY A 20 -24.53 35.10 18.53
C GLY A 20 -24.23 34.69 17.10
N SER A 21 -23.52 35.55 16.36
CA SER A 21 -22.76 35.11 15.20
C SER A 21 -21.81 34.02 15.69
N ALA A 22 -22.13 32.76 15.39
CA ALA A 22 -21.19 31.68 15.52
C ALA A 22 -20.08 31.98 14.51
N CYS A 23 -18.93 32.47 15.01
CA CYS A 23 -17.70 32.47 14.25
C CYS A 23 -17.49 31.03 13.76
N ALA A 24 -17.62 30.84 12.45
CA ALA A 24 -17.16 29.65 11.79
C ALA A 24 -15.68 29.48 12.16
N GLN A 25 -15.41 28.46 12.97
CA GLN A 25 -14.05 28.00 13.20
C GLN A 25 -13.50 27.60 11.82
N PRO A 26 -12.33 28.10 11.40
CA PRO A 26 -11.69 27.60 10.20
C PRO A 26 -11.46 26.09 10.34
N PHE A 27 -11.96 25.30 9.39
CA PHE A 27 -11.73 23.85 9.36
C PHE A 27 -10.21 23.58 9.28
N PRO A 28 -9.64 22.78 10.20
CA PRO A 28 -8.21 22.47 10.19
C PRO A 28 -7.90 21.47 9.07
N GLY A 29 -6.95 21.82 8.20
CA GLY A 29 -6.31 20.91 7.24
C GLY A 29 -7.25 20.25 6.22
N THR A 30 -6.70 19.63 5.20
CA THR A 30 -7.51 18.69 4.39
C THR A 30 -7.70 17.41 5.21
N ARG A 31 -8.86 16.73 5.16
CA ARG A 31 -9.08 15.47 5.91
C ARG A 31 -8.08 14.35 5.54
N SER A 32 -7.37 14.48 4.41
CA SER A 32 -6.23 13.64 4.05
C SER A 32 -5.04 13.83 5.01
N GLU A 33 -4.81 15.04 5.51
CA GLU A 33 -3.85 15.30 6.60
C GLU A 33 -4.33 14.71 7.93
N ALA A 34 -5.65 14.69 8.17
CA ALA A 34 -6.22 14.01 9.34
C ALA A 34 -6.01 12.49 9.28
N LEU A 35 -6.21 11.84 8.11
CA LEU A 35 -5.83 10.44 7.88
C LEU A 35 -4.34 10.21 8.14
N ALA A 36 -3.48 11.12 7.69
CA ALA A 36 -2.04 11.02 7.88
C ALA A 36 -1.56 11.29 9.32
N SER A 37 -2.42 11.83 10.19
CA SER A 37 -2.09 12.23 11.57
C SER A 37 -2.75 11.37 12.65
N GLY A 38 -3.79 10.62 12.30
CA GLY A 38 -4.55 9.77 13.21
C GLY A 38 -4.11 8.31 13.12
N ARG A 39 -3.99 7.63 14.27
CA ARG A 39 -3.81 6.17 14.29
C ARG A 39 -5.11 5.48 13.89
N LEU A 40 -5.18 4.94 12.69
CA LEU A 40 -6.35 4.20 12.22
C LEU A 40 -6.21 2.73 12.61
N ILE A 41 -7.05 2.31 13.56
CA ILE A 41 -7.14 0.94 14.07
C ILE A 41 -8.52 0.43 13.64
N ALA A 42 -8.55 -0.40 12.61
CA ALA A 42 -9.79 -0.76 11.94
C ALA A 42 -10.02 -2.27 11.86
N ASP A 43 -11.28 -2.62 11.67
CA ASP A 43 -11.73 -3.96 11.28
C ASP A 43 -12.65 -3.85 10.05
N TYR A 44 -12.69 -4.89 9.24
CA TYR A 44 -13.49 -4.98 8.02
C TYR A 44 -14.33 -6.26 8.01
N ASP A 45 -15.58 -6.11 7.55
CA ASP A 45 -16.49 -7.22 7.22
C ASP A 45 -16.74 -8.16 8.43
N GLY A 46 -17.16 -9.41 8.21
CA GLY A 46 -17.48 -10.38 9.27
C GLY A 46 -18.63 -9.89 10.16
N GLU A 47 -19.59 -9.17 9.57
CA GLU A 47 -20.69 -8.55 10.28
C GLU A 47 -21.55 -9.59 11.00
N LEU A 48 -21.95 -9.24 12.22
CA LEU A 48 -22.80 -10.10 13.03
C LEU A 48 -24.25 -9.85 12.63
N ARG A 49 -25.00 -10.92 12.40
CA ARG A 49 -26.39 -10.85 11.95
C ARG A 49 -27.31 -11.56 12.93
N ARG A 50 -28.51 -10.99 13.07
CA ARG A 50 -29.61 -11.58 13.83
C ARG A 50 -30.22 -12.74 13.03
N SER A 51 -31.12 -13.49 13.66
CA SER A 51 -31.81 -14.62 13.03
C SER A 51 -32.66 -14.25 11.80
N ASP A 52 -33.08 -12.98 11.70
CA ASP A 52 -33.80 -12.45 10.53
C ASP A 52 -32.87 -12.01 9.38
N GLY A 53 -31.56 -12.21 9.51
CA GLY A 53 -30.55 -11.89 8.51
C GLY A 53 -30.11 -10.43 8.47
N ARG A 54 -30.72 -9.55 9.28
CA ARG A 54 -30.31 -8.14 9.41
C ARG A 54 -29.08 -8.02 10.30
N LEU A 55 -28.36 -6.92 10.16
CA LEU A 55 -27.24 -6.58 11.04
C LEU A 55 -27.66 -6.60 12.53
N ASP A 56 -26.81 -7.16 13.37
CA ASP A 56 -26.85 -7.04 14.83
C ASP A 56 -25.92 -5.90 15.27
N ALA A 57 -26.39 -4.66 15.09
CA ALA A 57 -25.61 -3.46 15.38
C ALA A 57 -25.11 -3.41 16.85
N PRO A 58 -25.94 -3.69 17.88
CA PRO A 58 -25.47 -3.67 19.27
C PRO A 58 -24.33 -4.65 19.54
N LEU A 59 -24.44 -5.88 19.04
CA LEU A 59 -23.41 -6.89 19.23
C LEU A 59 -22.13 -6.54 18.46
N LEU A 60 -22.25 -6.06 17.22
CA LEU A 60 -21.11 -5.61 16.43
C LEU A 60 -20.37 -4.45 17.13
N ILE A 61 -21.09 -3.43 17.59
CA ILE A 61 -20.51 -2.30 18.35
C ILE A 61 -19.79 -2.78 19.61
N GLN A 62 -20.38 -3.73 20.34
CA GLN A 62 -19.74 -4.32 21.51
C GLN A 62 -18.39 -4.94 21.16
N GLN A 63 -18.30 -5.70 20.06
CA GLN A 63 -17.06 -6.33 19.62
C GLN A 63 -16.03 -5.31 19.13
N LEU A 64 -16.42 -4.33 18.31
CA LEU A 64 -15.52 -3.27 17.86
C LEU A 64 -14.93 -2.47 19.04
N LYS A 65 -15.74 -2.17 20.06
CA LYS A 65 -15.26 -1.53 21.30
C LYS A 65 -14.34 -2.43 22.12
N GLY A 66 -14.55 -3.74 22.07
CA GLY A 66 -13.66 -4.74 22.69
C GLY A 66 -12.27 -4.72 22.03
N LEU A 67 -12.23 -4.63 20.71
CA LEU A 67 -11.00 -4.44 19.94
C LEU A 67 -10.38 -3.05 20.16
N LYS A 68 -11.13 -2.04 20.61
CA LYS A 68 -10.69 -0.62 20.53
C LYS A 68 -10.47 -0.16 19.09
N ALA A 69 -11.17 -0.76 18.13
CA ALA A 69 -11.23 -0.26 16.78
C ALA A 69 -11.90 1.12 16.79
N ASN A 70 -11.29 2.09 16.10
CA ASN A 70 -11.83 3.44 15.94
C ASN A 70 -12.42 3.67 14.54
N VAL A 71 -12.20 2.75 13.61
CA VAL A 71 -12.81 2.74 12.28
C VAL A 71 -13.37 1.35 11.96
N TYR A 72 -14.51 1.28 11.28
CA TYR A 72 -15.06 0.03 10.76
C TYR A 72 -15.35 0.17 9.26
N PHE A 73 -14.82 -0.76 8.46
CA PHE A 73 -15.11 -0.80 7.03
C PHE A 73 -16.35 -1.67 6.83
N TYR A 74 -17.46 -1.02 6.46
CA TYR A 74 -18.77 -1.61 6.35
C TYR A 74 -19.01 -2.09 4.90
N LEU A 75 -19.00 -3.41 4.71
CA LEU A 75 -19.26 -4.04 3.41
C LEU A 75 -20.75 -3.98 3.04
N ILE A 76 -21.03 -3.56 1.81
CA ILE A 76 -22.36 -3.64 1.21
C ILE A 76 -22.31 -4.70 0.10
N TRP A 77 -22.72 -5.93 0.40
CA TRP A 77 -22.67 -7.03 -0.58
C TRP A 77 -23.47 -8.28 -0.17
N HIS A 78 -23.45 -8.64 1.11
CA HIS A 78 -23.99 -9.91 1.60
C HIS A 78 -25.53 -9.96 1.63
N ARG A 79 -26.21 -8.81 1.76
CA ARG A 79 -27.68 -8.68 1.67
C ARG A 79 -28.09 -7.43 0.90
N ASP A 80 -29.25 -7.50 0.25
CA ASP A 80 -29.91 -6.34 -0.35
C ASP A 80 -30.30 -5.26 0.69
N THR A 81 -30.38 -5.64 1.97
CA THR A 81 -30.63 -4.74 3.10
C THR A 81 -29.39 -4.02 3.63
N ASP A 82 -28.18 -4.32 3.15
CA ASP A 82 -26.95 -3.81 3.78
C ASP A 82 -26.86 -2.29 3.80
N TRP A 83 -27.33 -1.60 2.74
CA TRP A 83 -27.39 -0.14 2.70
C TRP A 83 -28.37 0.46 3.72
N GLU A 84 -29.50 -0.22 3.97
CA GLU A 84 -30.45 0.22 5.00
C GLU A 84 -29.93 -0.07 6.41
N ASP A 85 -29.25 -1.21 6.59
CA ASP A 85 -28.60 -1.56 7.86
C ASP A 85 -27.47 -0.58 8.20
N LEU A 86 -26.71 -0.11 7.21
CA LEU A 86 -25.70 0.94 7.40
C LEU A 86 -26.31 2.21 8.00
N LYS A 87 -27.45 2.66 7.48
CA LYS A 87 -28.13 3.89 7.97
C LYS A 87 -28.55 3.76 9.43
N LEU A 88 -28.93 2.56 9.86
CA LEU A 88 -29.27 2.25 11.25
C LEU A 88 -28.02 2.11 12.13
N PHE A 89 -26.93 1.58 11.58
CA PHE A 89 -25.66 1.38 12.28
C PHE A 89 -24.91 2.70 12.54
N LEU A 90 -24.96 3.66 11.61
CA LEU A 90 -24.18 4.91 11.66
C LEU A 90 -24.39 5.71 12.97
N PRO A 91 -25.62 5.94 13.48
CA PRO A 91 -25.84 6.57 14.78
C PRO A 91 -25.21 5.81 15.96
N GLU A 92 -25.31 4.48 15.97
CA GLU A 92 -24.76 3.64 17.05
C GLU A 92 -23.22 3.67 17.04
N ALA A 93 -22.62 3.55 15.85
CA ALA A 93 -21.18 3.70 15.64
C ALA A 93 -20.69 5.08 16.12
N ARG A 94 -21.41 6.15 15.78
CA ARG A 94 -21.08 7.51 16.23
C ARG A 94 -21.08 7.62 17.76
N ALA A 95 -22.11 7.07 18.41
CA ALA A 95 -22.21 7.07 19.87
C ALA A 95 -21.09 6.27 20.53
N ALA A 96 -20.56 5.26 19.84
CA ALA A 96 -19.41 4.48 20.27
C ALA A 96 -18.05 5.13 19.96
N GLY A 97 -18.02 6.26 19.24
CA GLY A 97 -16.78 6.90 18.78
C GLY A 97 -16.09 6.18 17.64
N ILE A 98 -16.85 5.45 16.81
CA ILE A 98 -16.37 4.66 15.68
C ILE A 98 -16.70 5.40 14.37
N GLU A 99 -15.66 5.67 13.58
CA GLU A 99 -15.82 6.08 12.19
C GLU A 99 -16.19 4.89 11.31
N VAL A 100 -16.89 5.14 10.22
CA VAL A 100 -17.37 4.13 9.29
C VAL A 100 -16.91 4.49 7.89
N TRP A 101 -16.34 3.50 7.21
CA TRP A 101 -16.00 3.59 5.79
C TRP A 101 -16.92 2.65 5.03
N VAL A 102 -17.58 3.15 3.98
CA VAL A 102 -18.36 2.26 3.10
C VAL A 102 -17.40 1.43 2.25
N TYR A 103 -17.70 0.15 2.07
CA TYR A 103 -16.88 -0.75 1.28
C TYR A 103 -17.76 -1.44 0.23
N LEU A 104 -17.34 -1.35 -1.03
CA LEU A 104 -18.10 -1.81 -2.19
C LEU A 104 -17.31 -2.85 -2.98
N VAL A 105 -18.02 -3.81 -3.57
CA VAL A 105 -17.40 -4.77 -4.47
C VAL A 105 -17.28 -4.21 -5.90
N PRO A 106 -16.24 -4.59 -6.66
CA PRO A 106 -16.02 -4.19 -8.04
C PRO A 106 -16.88 -4.99 -9.05
N PRO A 107 -16.84 -4.64 -10.35
CA PRO A 107 -17.50 -5.42 -11.40
C PRO A 107 -17.05 -6.88 -11.46
N SER A 108 -15.79 -7.19 -11.14
CA SER A 108 -15.25 -8.55 -11.15
C SER A 108 -15.92 -9.48 -10.13
N GLU A 109 -16.50 -8.93 -9.08
CA GLU A 109 -17.19 -9.63 -7.99
C GLU A 109 -18.72 -9.48 -8.04
N SER A 110 -19.22 -9.04 -9.20
CA SER A 110 -20.65 -8.88 -9.49
C SER A 110 -21.11 -9.80 -10.63
N PRO A 111 -22.42 -9.98 -10.85
CA PRO A 111 -22.92 -10.71 -12.02
C PRO A 111 -22.38 -10.14 -13.33
N PRO A 112 -22.03 -11.01 -14.30
CA PRO A 112 -22.35 -12.44 -14.34
C PRO A 112 -21.32 -13.36 -13.64
N ARG A 113 -20.25 -12.83 -13.03
CA ARG A 113 -19.21 -13.66 -12.39
C ARG A 113 -19.64 -14.21 -11.03
N THR A 114 -20.45 -13.45 -10.31
CA THR A 114 -21.09 -13.85 -9.05
C THR A 114 -22.61 -13.71 -9.17
N THR A 115 -23.33 -13.88 -8.06
CA THR A 115 -24.79 -13.72 -8.00
C THR A 115 -25.26 -12.45 -7.29
N LEU A 116 -24.34 -11.67 -6.72
CA LEU A 116 -24.66 -10.54 -5.83
C LEU A 116 -24.04 -9.23 -6.33
N TYR A 117 -24.78 -8.13 -6.16
CA TYR A 117 -24.27 -6.78 -6.34
C TYR A 117 -24.14 -6.10 -4.97
N SER A 118 -23.33 -5.04 -4.88
CA SER A 118 -23.58 -4.00 -3.89
C SER A 118 -24.90 -3.32 -4.22
N GLU A 119 -25.97 -3.59 -3.46
CA GLU A 119 -27.29 -2.98 -3.66
C GLU A 119 -27.42 -1.69 -2.82
N PRO A 120 -28.20 -0.69 -3.26
CA PRO A 120 -29.15 -0.74 -4.38
C PRO A 120 -28.62 -0.23 -5.73
N PHE A 121 -27.41 0.35 -5.77
CA PHE A 121 -26.91 1.06 -6.95
C PHE A 121 -26.02 0.21 -7.87
N ARG A 122 -25.69 -1.02 -7.44
CA ARG A 122 -24.96 -2.01 -8.23
C ARG A 122 -23.64 -1.44 -8.73
N LEU A 123 -23.42 -1.43 -10.04
CA LEU A 123 -22.20 -0.96 -10.70
C LEU A 123 -22.21 0.55 -11.03
N ASP A 124 -23.21 1.30 -10.58
CA ASP A 124 -23.21 2.77 -10.72
C ASP A 124 -22.41 3.42 -9.58
N TYR A 125 -21.08 3.39 -9.72
CA TYR A 125 -20.20 3.91 -8.69
C TYR A 125 -20.23 5.44 -8.58
N ILE A 126 -20.63 6.16 -9.63
CA ILE A 126 -20.84 7.62 -9.55
C ILE A 126 -22.03 7.91 -8.62
N LEU A 127 -23.13 7.17 -8.78
CA LEU A 127 -24.28 7.25 -7.89
C LEU A 127 -23.92 6.81 -6.47
N TRP A 128 -23.12 5.75 -6.29
CA TRP A 128 -22.57 5.40 -4.98
C TRP A 128 -21.83 6.58 -4.34
N GLY A 129 -20.93 7.23 -5.09
CA GLY A 129 -20.22 8.42 -4.61
C GLY A 129 -21.17 9.51 -4.14
N GLU A 130 -22.18 9.86 -4.96
CA GLU A 130 -23.20 10.86 -4.63
C GLU A 130 -23.98 10.51 -3.35
N GLU A 131 -24.49 9.29 -3.24
CA GLU A 131 -25.36 8.86 -2.14
C GLU A 131 -24.61 8.67 -0.82
N ILE A 132 -23.37 8.17 -0.88
CA ILE A 132 -22.46 8.16 0.28
C ILE A 132 -22.15 9.60 0.71
N GLY A 133 -21.92 10.51 -0.25
CA GLY A 133 -21.76 11.94 -0.03
C GLY A 133 -22.94 12.54 0.75
N LYS A 134 -24.16 12.34 0.28
CA LYS A 134 -25.40 12.80 0.94
C LYS A 134 -25.52 12.21 2.36
N LEU A 135 -25.31 10.90 2.50
CA LEU A 135 -25.43 10.22 3.79
C LEU A 135 -24.40 10.73 4.80
N SER A 136 -23.17 11.02 4.36
CA SER A 136 -22.09 11.50 5.22
C SER A 136 -22.32 12.89 5.82
N VAL A 137 -23.16 13.72 5.18
CA VAL A 137 -23.59 15.02 5.74
C VAL A 137 -24.51 14.79 6.95
N ALA A 138 -25.41 13.80 6.87
CA ALA A 138 -26.30 13.44 7.97
C ALA A 138 -25.55 12.66 9.09
N HIS A 139 -24.54 11.89 8.72
CA HIS A 139 -23.73 11.08 9.63
C HIS A 139 -22.24 11.41 9.46
N PRO A 140 -21.69 12.42 10.17
CA PRO A 140 -20.31 12.89 9.98
C PRO A 140 -19.22 11.88 10.32
N ASN A 141 -19.57 10.78 11.00
CA ASN A 141 -18.69 9.64 11.25
C ASN A 141 -18.63 8.66 10.06
N LEU A 142 -19.39 8.87 8.97
CA LEU A 142 -19.14 8.26 7.67
C LEU A 142 -18.09 9.10 6.94
N THR A 143 -16.87 8.60 6.83
CA THR A 143 -15.70 9.46 6.52
C THR A 143 -15.02 9.13 5.20
N ALA A 144 -15.13 7.88 4.73
CA ALA A 144 -14.56 7.45 3.46
C ALA A 144 -15.38 6.34 2.80
N PHE A 145 -14.99 5.98 1.58
CA PHE A 145 -15.40 4.75 0.94
C PHE A 145 -14.26 4.09 0.15
N VAL A 146 -14.36 2.77 0.01
CA VAL A 146 -13.37 1.87 -0.59
C VAL A 146 -14.04 0.98 -1.63
N ILE A 147 -13.30 0.63 -2.68
CA ILE A 147 -13.71 -0.35 -3.69
C ILE A 147 -12.67 -1.48 -3.73
N ASP A 148 -13.14 -2.72 -3.61
CA ASP A 148 -12.30 -3.94 -3.65
C ASP A 148 -11.71 -4.24 -5.03
N ASP A 149 -10.71 -5.13 -5.10
CA ASP A 149 -9.96 -5.58 -6.28
C ASP A 149 -9.79 -4.48 -7.37
N PHE A 150 -9.39 -3.28 -6.96
CA PHE A 150 -9.54 -2.09 -7.79
C PHE A 150 -8.69 -2.16 -9.07
N TRP A 151 -7.41 -2.55 -8.94
CA TRP A 151 -6.46 -2.55 -10.06
C TRP A 151 -6.85 -3.53 -11.16
N ALA A 152 -7.33 -4.73 -10.79
CA ALA A 152 -7.83 -5.72 -11.73
C ALA A 152 -9.02 -5.19 -12.57
N ASN A 153 -9.68 -4.13 -12.10
CA ASN A 153 -10.79 -3.46 -12.75
C ASN A 153 -10.40 -2.06 -13.30
N SER A 154 -9.11 -1.74 -13.42
CA SER A 154 -8.59 -0.43 -13.87
C SER A 154 -9.05 -0.02 -15.28
N THR A 155 -9.40 -0.99 -16.14
CA THR A 155 -10.01 -0.72 -17.46
C THR A 155 -11.39 -0.07 -17.34
N PHE A 156 -12.14 -0.40 -16.29
CA PHE A 156 -13.40 0.25 -15.94
C PHE A 156 -13.15 1.50 -15.07
N PHE A 157 -12.36 1.36 -14.01
CA PHE A 157 -12.00 2.44 -13.10
C PHE A 157 -10.87 3.30 -13.65
N THR A 158 -11.06 3.88 -14.83
CA THR A 158 -10.10 4.84 -15.40
C THR A 158 -9.94 6.06 -14.49
N PRO A 159 -8.78 6.75 -14.48
CA PRO A 159 -8.58 7.95 -13.66
C PRO A 159 -9.69 9.01 -13.85
N GLY A 160 -10.15 9.20 -15.10
CA GLY A 160 -11.24 10.12 -15.40
C GLY A 160 -12.60 9.68 -14.83
N TYR A 161 -12.89 8.38 -14.78
CA TYR A 161 -14.11 7.85 -14.14
C TYR A 161 -14.04 8.04 -12.63
N VAL A 162 -12.92 7.69 -12.01
CA VAL A 162 -12.68 7.84 -10.56
C VAL A 162 -12.78 9.30 -10.14
N GLY A 163 -12.23 10.23 -10.94
CA GLY A 163 -12.36 11.66 -10.70
C GLY A 163 -13.82 12.12 -10.66
N ARG A 164 -14.69 11.63 -11.56
CA ARG A 164 -16.13 11.95 -11.55
C ARG A 164 -16.86 11.33 -10.36
N MET A 165 -16.57 10.07 -10.04
CA MET A 165 -17.13 9.37 -8.88
C MET A 165 -16.81 10.12 -7.58
N ARG A 166 -15.53 10.46 -7.37
CA ARG A 166 -15.09 11.23 -6.20
C ARG A 166 -15.72 12.63 -6.16
N ALA A 167 -15.82 13.30 -7.31
CA ALA A 167 -16.46 14.61 -7.41
C ALA A 167 -17.95 14.57 -7.03
N ALA A 168 -18.67 13.52 -7.43
CA ALA A 168 -20.10 13.35 -7.11
C ALA A 168 -20.35 13.30 -5.60
N GLY A 169 -19.53 12.54 -4.84
CA GLY A 169 -19.62 12.55 -3.38
C GLY A 169 -19.19 13.88 -2.75
N ARG A 170 -18.14 14.49 -3.28
CA ARG A 170 -17.60 15.77 -2.76
C ARG A 170 -18.47 16.98 -3.01
N GLN A 171 -19.36 16.91 -4.00
CA GLN A 171 -20.39 17.92 -4.19
C GLN A 171 -21.28 18.06 -2.94
N HIS A 172 -21.46 16.98 -2.18
CA HIS A 172 -22.23 16.97 -0.93
C HIS A 172 -21.34 17.12 0.31
N ASN A 173 -20.24 16.37 0.38
CA ASN A 173 -19.28 16.45 1.48
C ASN A 173 -17.84 16.58 0.94
N PRO A 174 -17.28 17.81 0.89
CA PRO A 174 -15.91 18.04 0.40
C PRO A 174 -14.82 17.25 1.14
N GLY A 175 -15.10 16.82 2.38
CA GLY A 175 -14.22 16.00 3.20
C GLY A 175 -14.44 14.49 3.09
N LEU A 176 -15.29 14.02 2.16
CA LEU A 176 -15.44 12.60 1.88
C LEU A 176 -14.20 12.08 1.11
N LEU A 177 -13.64 10.99 1.61
CA LEU A 177 -12.40 10.40 1.12
C LEU A 177 -12.69 9.17 0.26
N PHE A 178 -11.90 8.98 -0.80
CA PHE A 178 -11.92 7.75 -1.59
C PHE A 178 -10.54 7.08 -1.57
N LEU A 179 -10.51 5.78 -1.23
CA LEU A 179 -9.30 4.97 -1.21
C LEU A 179 -9.57 3.67 -1.99
N PRO A 180 -8.92 3.42 -3.15
CA PRO A 180 -8.99 2.12 -3.80
C PRO A 180 -8.24 1.05 -2.99
N LEU A 181 -8.75 -0.19 -3.01
CA LEU A 181 -7.98 -1.33 -2.53
C LEU A 181 -7.04 -1.86 -3.62
N MET A 182 -5.77 -1.93 -3.27
CA MET A 182 -4.69 -2.47 -4.10
C MET A 182 -4.09 -3.66 -3.39
N TYR A 183 -3.93 -4.81 -4.06
CA TYR A 183 -3.07 -5.86 -3.51
C TYR A 183 -1.64 -5.33 -3.42
N TYR A 184 -0.89 -5.74 -2.40
CA TYR A 184 0.47 -5.23 -2.18
C TYR A 184 1.38 -5.36 -3.42
N ARG A 185 1.17 -6.40 -4.25
CA ARG A 185 1.89 -6.66 -5.49
C ARG A 185 1.47 -5.78 -6.67
N GLU A 186 0.26 -5.22 -6.61
CA GLU A 186 -0.26 -4.31 -7.63
C GLU A 186 0.17 -2.86 -7.36
N MET A 187 0.70 -2.59 -6.15
CA MET A 187 1.26 -1.29 -5.83
C MET A 187 2.48 -1.04 -6.72
N SER A 188 2.35 -0.04 -7.58
CA SER A 188 3.36 0.30 -8.58
C SER A 188 3.44 1.80 -8.76
N ARG A 189 4.57 2.28 -9.26
CA ARG A 189 4.73 3.70 -9.62
C ARG A 189 3.70 4.13 -10.68
N ARG A 190 3.35 3.22 -11.60
CA ARG A 190 2.34 3.47 -12.63
C ARG A 190 0.99 3.79 -12.00
N PHE A 191 0.53 2.96 -11.07
CA PHE A 191 -0.71 3.22 -10.31
C PHE A 191 -0.65 4.58 -9.62
N VAL A 192 0.44 4.87 -8.89
CA VAL A 192 0.58 6.13 -8.16
C VAL A 192 0.47 7.34 -9.10
N LEU A 193 1.19 7.35 -10.21
CA LEU A 193 1.16 8.46 -11.16
C LEU A 193 -0.19 8.63 -11.86
N ASP A 194 -0.86 7.52 -12.17
CA ASP A 194 -2.16 7.55 -12.85
C ASP A 194 -3.30 8.04 -11.93
N TYR A 195 -3.22 7.75 -10.63
CA TYR A 195 -4.35 7.93 -9.71
C TYR A 195 -4.15 8.97 -8.61
N ARG A 196 -2.93 9.43 -8.30
CA ARG A 196 -2.65 10.33 -7.15
C ARG A 196 -3.51 11.59 -7.10
N ASP A 197 -3.93 12.12 -8.24
CA ASP A 197 -4.73 13.35 -8.33
C ASP A 197 -6.25 13.11 -8.17
N VAL A 198 -6.68 11.84 -8.19
CA VAL A 198 -8.09 11.42 -8.15
C VAL A 198 -8.43 10.49 -6.97
N ILE A 199 -7.48 10.19 -6.09
CA ILE A 199 -7.67 9.43 -4.85
C ILE A 199 -7.24 10.26 -3.63
N ASP A 200 -7.63 9.84 -2.43
CA ASP A 200 -7.26 10.50 -1.17
C ASP A 200 -6.33 9.68 -0.28
N GLY A 201 -6.14 8.40 -0.65
CA GLY A 201 -5.30 7.43 0.01
C GLY A 201 -5.38 6.10 -0.73
N ALA A 202 -4.78 5.04 -0.17
CA ALA A 202 -4.93 3.67 -0.68
C ALA A 202 -5.16 2.68 0.46
N VAL A 203 -5.83 1.56 0.17
CA VAL A 203 -5.81 0.37 1.04
C VAL A 203 -4.83 -0.63 0.42
N VAL A 204 -3.78 -0.99 1.14
CA VAL A 204 -2.74 -1.93 0.68
C VAL A 204 -3.00 -3.29 1.29
N ALA A 205 -3.49 -4.21 0.48
CA ALA A 205 -4.00 -5.48 0.95
C ALA A 205 -2.96 -6.59 0.91
N TYR A 206 -2.94 -7.35 2.00
CA TYR A 206 -2.23 -8.61 2.19
C TYR A 206 -0.71 -8.56 1.99
N PRO A 207 0.02 -7.55 2.53
CA PRO A 207 1.47 -7.65 2.59
C PRO A 207 1.87 -8.93 3.34
N LYS A 208 2.89 -9.64 2.86
CA LYS A 208 3.37 -10.87 3.51
C LYS A 208 4.28 -10.58 4.69
N GLY A 209 4.97 -9.45 4.65
CA GLY A 209 5.84 -8.99 5.72
C GLY A 209 6.13 -7.49 5.68
N PRO A 210 6.99 -7.00 6.58
CA PRO A 210 7.32 -5.58 6.71
C PRO A 210 7.83 -4.93 5.42
N GLU A 211 8.63 -5.67 4.64
CA GLU A 211 9.22 -5.15 3.41
C GLU A 211 8.18 -4.75 2.36
N ASP A 212 7.05 -5.48 2.27
CA ASP A 212 5.96 -5.13 1.36
C ASP A 212 5.29 -3.80 1.77
N ILE A 213 5.15 -3.55 3.09
CA ILE A 213 4.59 -2.30 3.63
C ILE A 213 5.55 -1.14 3.37
N ARG A 214 6.85 -1.34 3.60
CA ARG A 214 7.91 -0.35 3.38
C ARG A 214 8.06 -0.01 1.90
N LEU A 215 7.93 -0.99 1.01
CA LEU A 215 7.89 -0.76 -0.43
C LEU A 215 6.68 0.10 -0.82
N ALA A 216 5.47 -0.27 -0.37
CA ALA A 216 4.27 0.51 -0.64
C ALA A 216 4.40 1.96 -0.14
N ARG A 217 4.94 2.14 1.08
CA ARG A 217 5.28 3.46 1.61
C ARG A 217 6.21 4.23 0.69
N SER A 218 7.30 3.61 0.24
CA SER A 218 8.29 4.30 -0.61
C SER A 218 7.63 4.84 -1.89
N LEU A 219 6.75 4.05 -2.53
CA LEU A 219 6.03 4.47 -3.72
C LEU A 219 5.02 5.58 -3.44
N LEU A 220 4.23 5.45 -2.36
CA LEU A 220 3.16 6.37 -2.01
C LEU A 220 3.66 7.71 -1.44
N LEU A 221 4.90 7.77 -0.96
CA LEU A 221 5.56 8.99 -0.47
C LEU A 221 6.56 9.56 -1.47
N ASP A 222 6.62 9.02 -2.69
CA ASP A 222 7.61 9.41 -3.70
C ASP A 222 9.06 9.32 -3.21
N ARG A 223 9.37 8.25 -2.48
CA ARG A 223 10.69 7.93 -1.91
C ARG A 223 11.24 6.60 -2.42
N ASP A 224 10.61 6.02 -3.44
CA ASP A 224 11.13 4.84 -4.11
C ASP A 224 12.44 5.16 -4.82
N GLU A 225 13.38 4.22 -4.74
CA GLU A 225 14.61 4.22 -5.52
C GLU A 225 14.53 3.12 -6.55
N SER A 226 15.02 3.39 -7.75
CA SER A 226 15.10 2.38 -8.81
C SER A 226 16.34 2.64 -9.65
N PRO A 227 17.18 1.63 -9.89
CA PRO A 227 18.34 1.80 -10.76
C PRO A 227 17.88 2.00 -12.22
N ALA A 228 18.79 2.51 -13.05
CA ALA A 228 18.54 2.54 -14.49
C ALA A 228 18.38 1.10 -15.00
N ARG A 229 17.32 0.85 -15.78
CA ARG A 229 16.95 -0.51 -16.18
C ARG A 229 16.36 -0.57 -17.58
N TRP A 230 16.59 -1.69 -18.24
CA TRP A 230 15.81 -2.12 -19.40
C TRP A 230 14.55 -2.82 -18.91
N VAL A 231 13.41 -2.43 -19.46
CA VAL A 231 12.10 -3.02 -19.20
C VAL A 231 11.58 -3.62 -20.50
N PHE A 232 11.26 -4.91 -20.45
CA PHE A 232 10.69 -5.68 -21.54
C PHE A 232 9.28 -6.11 -21.17
N THR A 233 8.30 -5.73 -21.96
CA THR A 233 6.88 -5.96 -21.63
C THR A 233 6.20 -6.80 -22.69
N TYR A 234 5.44 -7.80 -22.24
CA TYR A 234 4.51 -8.57 -23.06
C TYR A 234 3.08 -8.36 -22.55
N PRO A 235 2.10 -8.06 -23.40
CA PRO A 235 0.72 -7.80 -22.97
C PRO A 235 -0.07 -9.07 -22.62
N TYR A 236 -0.97 -8.98 -21.63
CA TYR A 236 -1.98 -10.01 -21.38
C TYR A 236 -2.95 -10.17 -22.56
N GLN A 237 -3.65 -11.30 -22.59
CA GLN A 237 -4.66 -11.67 -23.60
C GLN A 237 -4.16 -11.60 -25.05
N THR A 238 -2.84 -11.73 -25.24
CA THR A 238 -2.19 -11.62 -26.53
C THR A 238 -1.44 -12.92 -26.81
N ARG A 239 -1.69 -13.50 -28.00
CA ARG A 239 -1.01 -14.72 -28.43
C ARG A 239 0.43 -14.42 -28.88
N SER A 240 1.39 -15.21 -28.43
CA SER A 240 2.79 -15.18 -28.88
C SER A 240 3.13 -16.34 -29.82
N GLU A 241 4.27 -16.24 -30.49
CA GLU A 241 4.86 -17.33 -31.27
C GLU A 241 6.25 -17.71 -30.72
N PRO A 242 6.68 -18.98 -30.88
CA PRO A 242 8.01 -19.39 -30.43
C PRO A 242 9.09 -18.59 -31.18
N GLY A 243 10.04 -18.03 -30.44
CA GLY A 243 11.09 -17.17 -30.96
C GLY A 243 10.78 -15.68 -30.90
N ASP A 244 9.57 -15.27 -30.52
CA ASP A 244 9.31 -13.87 -30.12
C ASP A 244 10.25 -13.47 -28.97
N PHE A 245 10.73 -12.23 -28.95
CA PHE A 245 11.74 -11.81 -27.98
C PHE A 245 11.77 -10.30 -27.73
N ALA A 246 12.38 -9.90 -26.62
CA ALA A 246 12.91 -8.55 -26.41
C ALA A 246 14.37 -8.67 -25.94
N GLU A 247 15.27 -7.93 -26.57
CA GLU A 247 16.71 -7.98 -26.31
C GLU A 247 17.29 -6.57 -26.22
N ALA A 248 18.19 -6.35 -25.25
CA ALA A 248 19.12 -5.23 -25.24
C ALA A 248 20.54 -5.77 -25.33
N ARG A 249 21.40 -5.14 -26.14
CA ARG A 249 22.79 -5.57 -26.34
C ARG A 249 23.76 -4.42 -26.48
N CYS A 250 25.01 -4.67 -26.14
CA CYS A 250 26.12 -3.72 -26.24
C CYS A 250 27.43 -4.45 -26.57
N LEU A 251 28.34 -3.77 -27.30
CA LEU A 251 29.67 -4.29 -27.61
C LEU A 251 30.63 -3.98 -26.45
N TYR A 252 31.33 -4.99 -25.96
CA TYR A 252 32.34 -4.84 -24.91
C TYR A 252 33.73 -5.14 -25.47
N ALA A 253 34.70 -4.29 -25.13
CA ALA A 253 36.11 -4.56 -25.32
C ALA A 253 36.63 -5.51 -24.23
N VAL A 254 37.54 -6.40 -24.61
CA VAL A 254 38.13 -7.40 -23.71
C VAL A 254 39.49 -6.90 -23.23
N ALA A 255 39.63 -6.70 -21.92
CA ALA A 255 40.91 -6.40 -21.29
C ALA A 255 41.62 -7.71 -20.88
N PRO A 256 42.96 -7.78 -20.89
CA PRO A 256 43.66 -8.97 -20.41
C PRO A 256 43.33 -9.31 -18.96
N ALA A 257 42.67 -10.44 -18.74
CA ALA A 257 42.38 -11.01 -17.43
C ALA A 257 42.39 -12.54 -17.48
N ASP A 258 42.61 -13.17 -16.31
CA ASP A 258 42.57 -14.62 -16.17
C ASP A 258 41.13 -15.16 -16.11
N ARG A 259 40.18 -14.31 -15.71
CA ARG A 259 38.76 -14.64 -15.51
C ARG A 259 37.89 -13.45 -15.88
N TYR A 260 36.73 -13.75 -16.46
CA TYR A 260 35.73 -12.76 -16.87
C TYR A 260 34.39 -13.12 -16.26
N LEU A 261 33.80 -12.20 -15.51
CA LEU A 261 32.51 -12.35 -14.85
C LEU A 261 31.57 -11.24 -15.31
N LEU A 262 30.33 -11.59 -15.63
CA LEU A 262 29.23 -10.64 -15.72
C LEU A 262 28.46 -10.65 -14.40
N ARG A 263 28.18 -9.47 -13.86
CA ARG A 263 27.27 -9.26 -12.74
C ARG A 263 26.18 -8.30 -13.18
N LEU A 264 24.93 -8.66 -12.94
CA LEU A 264 23.78 -7.87 -13.34
C LEU A 264 22.61 -8.20 -12.44
N THR A 265 21.61 -7.35 -12.44
CA THR A 265 20.38 -7.59 -11.70
C THR A 265 19.25 -7.84 -12.70
N GLY A 266 18.49 -8.91 -12.51
CA GLY A 266 17.39 -9.28 -13.40
C GLY A 266 16.18 -9.79 -12.63
N GLY A 267 14.98 -9.56 -13.15
CA GLY A 267 13.73 -9.90 -12.47
C GLY A 267 12.52 -9.81 -13.38
N ASP A 268 11.38 -10.22 -12.85
CA ASP A 268 10.07 -10.11 -13.51
C ASP A 268 8.93 -9.98 -12.49
N ASP A 269 7.74 -9.65 -12.98
CA ASP A 269 6.51 -9.47 -12.18
C ASP A 269 5.54 -10.66 -12.23
N TYR A 270 5.93 -11.81 -12.80
CA TYR A 270 5.01 -12.92 -13.04
C TYR A 270 4.81 -13.79 -11.80
N LEU A 271 3.54 -13.97 -11.42
CA LEU A 271 3.15 -14.67 -10.19
C LEU A 271 2.49 -16.02 -10.44
N GLY A 272 2.24 -16.35 -11.70
CA GLY A 272 1.50 -17.55 -12.08
C GLY A 272 2.37 -18.81 -12.09
N PRO A 273 1.75 -20.01 -12.01
CA PRO A 273 2.48 -21.26 -12.06
C PRO A 273 2.87 -21.70 -13.48
N THR A 274 2.40 -21.01 -14.53
CA THR A 274 2.60 -21.41 -15.93
C THR A 274 4.06 -21.22 -16.35
N SER A 275 4.82 -22.31 -16.46
CA SER A 275 6.24 -22.32 -16.82
C SER A 275 6.53 -22.90 -18.21
N GLY A 276 7.73 -22.62 -18.72
CA GLY A 276 8.27 -23.14 -19.98
C GLY A 276 7.93 -22.30 -21.21
N TYR A 277 7.51 -21.04 -21.02
CA TYR A 277 7.10 -20.13 -22.11
C TYR A 277 8.08 -18.98 -22.24
N HIS A 278 8.05 -18.02 -21.31
CA HIS A 278 8.94 -16.85 -21.31
C HIS A 278 10.21 -17.16 -20.51
N VAL A 279 11.38 -16.99 -21.13
CA VAL A 279 12.68 -17.29 -20.49
C VAL A 279 13.61 -16.08 -20.58
N LYS A 280 14.12 -15.65 -19.43
CA LYS A 280 15.16 -14.63 -19.26
C LYS A 280 16.51 -15.22 -19.61
N GLN A 281 17.35 -14.50 -20.35
CA GLN A 281 18.66 -14.97 -20.82
C GLN A 281 19.70 -13.86 -20.78
N VAL A 282 20.94 -14.25 -20.48
CA VAL A 282 22.16 -13.44 -20.71
C VAL A 282 22.99 -14.13 -21.77
N LEU A 283 23.49 -13.36 -22.73
CA LEU A 283 24.23 -13.87 -23.88
C LEU A 283 25.58 -13.18 -24.07
N VAL A 284 26.54 -13.93 -24.60
CA VAL A 284 27.82 -13.43 -25.10
C VAL A 284 28.00 -13.93 -26.54
N ASP A 285 28.12 -13.00 -27.50
CA ASP A 285 28.16 -13.29 -28.95
C ASP A 285 26.99 -14.18 -29.43
N GLY A 286 25.82 -14.05 -28.80
CA GLY A 286 24.63 -14.84 -29.11
C GLY A 286 24.58 -16.23 -28.44
N GLU A 287 25.62 -16.64 -27.71
CA GLU A 287 25.62 -17.85 -26.89
C GLU A 287 24.98 -17.57 -25.53
N VAL A 288 24.04 -18.42 -25.08
CA VAL A 288 23.40 -18.29 -23.77
C VAL A 288 24.36 -18.72 -22.67
N VAL A 289 24.77 -17.78 -21.83
CA VAL A 289 25.67 -18.02 -20.68
C VAL A 289 24.91 -18.13 -19.36
N TRP A 290 23.66 -17.68 -19.34
CA TRP A 290 22.75 -17.80 -18.20
C TRP A 290 21.30 -17.76 -18.68
N GLN A 291 20.42 -18.52 -18.04
CA GLN A 291 18.97 -18.42 -18.28
C GLN A 291 18.13 -18.80 -17.06
N GLU A 292 16.92 -18.26 -17.00
CA GLU A 292 15.90 -18.63 -16.03
C GLU A 292 14.50 -18.46 -16.63
N ASP A 293 13.60 -19.38 -16.29
CA ASP A 293 12.17 -19.22 -16.58
C ASP A 293 11.59 -18.03 -15.81
N VAL A 294 10.68 -17.29 -16.43
CA VAL A 294 9.89 -16.26 -15.74
C VAL A 294 9.04 -16.88 -14.62
N ALA A 295 8.55 -18.11 -14.80
CA ALA A 295 7.74 -18.78 -13.79
C ALA A 295 8.59 -19.63 -12.82
N GLY A 296 8.18 -19.65 -11.55
CA GLY A 296 8.82 -20.48 -10.51
C GLY A 296 10.12 -19.89 -9.93
N GLY A 297 10.53 -18.70 -10.38
CA GLY A 297 11.59 -17.91 -9.76
C GLY A 297 11.10 -17.09 -8.56
N ALA A 298 12.04 -16.51 -7.81
CA ALA A 298 11.72 -15.45 -6.87
C ALA A 298 11.33 -14.19 -7.67
N VAL A 299 10.12 -13.68 -7.42
CA VAL A 299 9.58 -12.47 -8.06
C VAL A 299 10.42 -11.26 -7.67
N GLY A 300 10.61 -10.33 -8.60
CA GLY A 300 11.39 -9.12 -8.38
C GLY A 300 12.85 -9.24 -8.81
N MET A 301 13.58 -8.14 -8.62
CA MET A 301 14.96 -7.98 -9.07
C MET A 301 15.93 -8.75 -8.17
N ARG A 302 16.85 -9.52 -8.78
CA ARG A 302 17.90 -10.24 -8.05
C ARG A 302 19.24 -10.21 -8.76
N ALA A 303 20.31 -10.30 -7.98
CA ALA A 303 21.66 -10.40 -8.51
C ALA A 303 21.84 -11.72 -9.28
N ILE A 304 22.45 -11.60 -10.45
CA ILE A 304 22.83 -12.67 -11.37
C ILE A 304 24.33 -12.54 -11.59
N GLN A 305 25.03 -13.67 -11.55
CA GLN A 305 26.44 -13.75 -11.89
C GLN A 305 26.66 -14.86 -12.90
N ALA A 306 27.36 -14.56 -13.99
CA ALA A 306 27.73 -15.51 -15.02
C ALA A 306 29.25 -15.49 -15.26
N ASP A 307 29.88 -16.66 -15.21
CA ASP A 307 31.29 -16.80 -15.61
C ASP A 307 31.36 -17.00 -17.13
N VAL A 308 31.91 -16.00 -17.82
CA VAL A 308 31.95 -15.94 -19.28
C VAL A 308 33.36 -16.15 -19.82
N THR A 309 34.26 -16.67 -18.98
CA THR A 309 35.68 -16.81 -19.33
C THR A 309 35.88 -17.65 -20.58
N ALA A 310 35.13 -18.74 -20.75
CA ALA A 310 35.25 -19.61 -21.91
C ALA A 310 34.83 -18.91 -23.21
N GLN A 311 33.83 -18.03 -23.15
CA GLN A 311 33.28 -17.31 -24.30
C GLN A 311 34.14 -16.11 -24.70
N VAL A 312 34.90 -15.54 -23.75
CA VAL A 312 35.65 -14.28 -23.92
C VAL A 312 37.13 -14.50 -24.19
N LYS A 313 37.75 -15.51 -23.59
CA LYS A 313 39.22 -15.67 -23.60
C LYS A 313 39.78 -15.72 -25.01
N GLY A 314 40.74 -14.84 -25.29
CA GLY A 314 41.43 -14.75 -26.59
C GLY A 314 40.73 -13.87 -27.63
N LYS A 315 39.57 -13.29 -27.32
CA LYS A 315 38.90 -12.30 -28.17
C LYS A 315 39.32 -10.88 -27.79
N SER A 316 39.23 -9.95 -28.75
CA SER A 316 39.46 -8.51 -28.54
C SER A 316 38.19 -7.76 -28.14
N SER A 317 37.03 -8.26 -28.56
CA SER A 317 35.71 -7.72 -28.23
C SER A 317 34.67 -8.83 -28.27
N VAL A 318 33.58 -8.65 -27.52
CA VAL A 318 32.41 -9.53 -27.49
C VAL A 318 31.13 -8.70 -27.40
N THR A 319 30.01 -9.19 -27.91
CA THR A 319 28.69 -8.59 -27.70
C THR A 319 28.04 -9.21 -26.47
N VAL A 320 27.70 -8.39 -25.48
CA VAL A 320 26.92 -8.81 -24.31
C VAL A 320 25.46 -8.43 -24.55
N ALA A 321 24.53 -9.34 -24.25
CA ALA A 321 23.10 -9.08 -24.38
C ALA A 321 22.31 -9.64 -23.19
N VAL A 322 21.20 -8.95 -22.87
CA VAL A 322 20.14 -9.45 -21.99
C VAL A 322 18.86 -9.60 -22.82
N ARG A 323 18.12 -10.66 -22.59
CA ARG A 323 16.97 -11.02 -23.41
C ARG A 323 15.86 -11.68 -22.60
N VAL A 324 14.63 -11.51 -23.04
CA VAL A 324 13.54 -12.45 -22.79
C VAL A 324 13.09 -13.05 -24.12
N ILE A 325 12.86 -14.36 -24.15
CA ILE A 325 12.46 -15.09 -25.36
C ILE A 325 11.34 -16.08 -25.06
N ASP A 326 10.43 -16.23 -26.02
CA ASP A 326 9.35 -17.19 -26.01
C ASP A 326 9.86 -18.53 -26.54
N LEU A 327 10.03 -19.52 -25.66
CA LEU A 327 10.36 -20.89 -26.08
C LEU A 327 9.15 -21.64 -26.66
N ARG A 328 7.93 -21.21 -26.27
CA ARG A 328 6.66 -21.79 -26.69
C ARG A 328 5.62 -20.69 -26.86
N ALA A 329 4.67 -20.88 -27.78
CA ALA A 329 3.54 -20.00 -27.95
C ALA A 329 2.62 -20.03 -26.72
N VAL A 330 2.15 -18.87 -26.27
CA VAL A 330 1.12 -18.74 -25.23
C VAL A 330 -0.01 -17.84 -25.70
N SER A 331 -1.22 -18.00 -25.16
CA SER A 331 -2.39 -17.19 -25.54
C SER A 331 -2.68 -16.02 -24.58
N ASN A 332 -2.26 -16.13 -23.32
CA ASN A 332 -2.49 -15.14 -22.28
C ASN A 332 -1.40 -15.25 -21.20
N PHE A 333 -0.29 -14.54 -21.40
CA PHE A 333 0.82 -14.48 -20.45
C PHE A 333 1.49 -13.12 -20.57
N GLY A 334 0.85 -12.11 -19.97
CA GLY A 334 1.47 -10.81 -19.80
C GLY A 334 2.52 -10.85 -18.70
N VAL A 335 3.62 -10.13 -18.91
CA VAL A 335 4.73 -10.02 -17.98
C VAL A 335 5.57 -8.77 -18.28
N GLU A 336 6.13 -8.18 -17.24
CA GLU A 336 7.23 -7.24 -17.30
C GLU A 336 8.52 -7.92 -16.82
N VAL A 337 9.58 -7.88 -17.64
CA VAL A 337 10.92 -8.36 -17.30
C VAL A 337 11.86 -7.17 -17.24
N SER A 338 12.64 -7.06 -16.17
CA SER A 338 13.57 -5.95 -15.94
C SER A 338 15.02 -6.42 -15.83
N TRP A 339 15.95 -5.60 -16.35
CA TRP A 339 17.40 -5.81 -16.25
C TRP A 339 18.12 -4.51 -15.89
N SER A 340 19.00 -4.54 -14.90
CA SER A 340 19.79 -3.38 -14.47
C SER A 340 21.25 -3.76 -14.17
N GLU A 341 22.09 -2.73 -13.99
CA GLU A 341 23.43 -2.86 -13.39
C GLU A 341 24.36 -3.86 -14.09
N VAL A 342 24.46 -3.82 -15.41
CA VAL A 342 25.36 -4.73 -16.15
C VAL A 342 26.82 -4.33 -15.94
N GLU A 343 27.45 -4.94 -14.95
CA GLU A 343 28.85 -4.84 -14.59
C GLU A 343 29.65 -6.04 -15.08
N ALA A 344 30.96 -5.84 -15.28
CA ALA A 344 31.82 -6.92 -15.72
C ALA A 344 33.27 -6.77 -15.23
N ASP A 345 33.89 -7.92 -14.90
CA ASP A 345 35.33 -8.02 -14.66
C ASP A 345 36.05 -8.34 -15.96
N GLY A 346 37.07 -7.56 -16.31
CA GLY A 346 37.86 -7.76 -17.53
C GLY A 346 37.14 -7.36 -18.83
N LEU A 347 35.91 -6.87 -18.77
CA LEU A 347 35.16 -6.33 -19.90
C LEU A 347 34.75 -4.89 -19.62
N LYS A 348 34.79 -4.04 -20.65
CA LYS A 348 34.23 -2.68 -20.59
C LYS A 348 33.46 -2.38 -21.87
N PRO A 349 32.39 -1.58 -21.84
CA PRO A 349 31.77 -1.10 -23.08
C PRO A 349 32.84 -0.54 -24.02
N ALA A 350 32.83 -0.99 -25.27
CA ALA A 350 33.79 -0.53 -26.27
C ALA A 350 33.58 0.98 -26.56
N ASP A 351 34.63 1.67 -26.99
CA ASP A 351 34.55 3.10 -27.28
C ASP A 351 33.47 3.41 -28.33
N GLY A 352 32.57 4.34 -28.00
CA GLY A 352 31.44 4.71 -28.86
C GLY A 352 30.31 3.68 -28.93
N SER A 353 30.40 2.57 -28.19
CA SER A 353 29.29 1.62 -28.06
C SER A 353 28.28 2.08 -27.02
N SER A 354 27.01 1.78 -27.27
CA SER A 354 25.92 1.98 -26.33
C SER A 354 24.98 0.78 -26.38
N TRP A 355 24.22 0.58 -25.31
CA TRP A 355 23.14 -0.39 -25.32
C TRP A 355 22.11 -0.02 -26.38
N THR A 356 21.71 -1.00 -27.17
CA THR A 356 20.65 -0.87 -28.17
C THR A 356 19.67 -2.00 -27.96
N ALA A 357 18.38 -1.70 -28.09
CA ALA A 357 17.32 -2.68 -27.88
C ALA A 357 16.54 -2.97 -29.17
N SER A 358 16.03 -4.19 -29.25
CA SER A 358 15.18 -4.66 -30.33
C SER A 358 14.16 -5.66 -29.78
N ALA A 359 13.01 -5.76 -30.45
CA ALA A 359 11.99 -6.74 -30.12
C ALA A 359 11.49 -7.45 -31.38
N GLY A 360 11.10 -8.72 -31.21
CA GLY A 360 10.35 -9.53 -32.16
C GLY A 360 8.97 -9.86 -31.61
N GLY A 361 7.98 -9.98 -32.50
CA GLY A 361 6.60 -10.29 -32.13
C GLY A 361 5.90 -9.11 -31.45
N ARG A 362 5.29 -9.37 -30.29
CA ARG A 362 4.51 -8.36 -29.51
C ARG A 362 5.24 -7.82 -28.29
N TRP A 363 6.50 -8.20 -28.09
CA TRP A 363 7.35 -7.62 -27.06
C TRP A 363 7.61 -6.14 -27.32
N GLN A 364 7.70 -5.38 -26.24
CA GLN A 364 8.09 -3.98 -26.24
C GLN A 364 9.35 -3.81 -25.39
N THR A 365 10.21 -2.88 -25.76
CA THR A 365 11.40 -2.52 -25.00
C THR A 365 11.36 -1.05 -24.60
N ALA A 366 11.75 -0.77 -23.38
CA ALA A 366 11.93 0.59 -22.86
C ALA A 366 13.21 0.64 -22.02
N PHE A 367 13.88 1.79 -22.03
CA PHE A 367 14.92 2.10 -21.06
C PHE A 367 14.37 3.11 -20.07
N GLU A 368 14.38 2.74 -18.80
CA GLU A 368 14.01 3.61 -17.69
C GLU A 368 15.28 4.11 -17.02
N ALA A 369 15.43 5.44 -16.94
CA ALA A 369 16.56 6.04 -16.26
C ALA A 369 16.51 5.75 -14.74
N ALA A 370 17.67 5.80 -14.08
CA ALA A 370 17.73 5.70 -12.63
C ALA A 370 16.85 6.78 -12.00
N ARG A 371 16.16 6.39 -10.94
CA ARG A 371 15.21 7.22 -10.26
C ARG A 371 15.53 7.27 -8.77
N HIS A 372 15.52 8.49 -8.26
CA HIS A 372 15.47 8.78 -6.84
C HIS A 372 14.18 9.55 -6.57
N GLY A 373 13.40 9.06 -5.61
CA GLY A 373 12.23 9.75 -5.12
C GLY A 373 12.56 11.15 -4.58
N GLU A 374 11.75 12.14 -4.93
CA GLU A 374 11.97 13.53 -4.50
C GLU A 374 11.12 13.90 -3.28
N GLY A 375 10.24 12.99 -2.83
CA GLY A 375 9.27 13.28 -1.79
C GLY A 375 8.21 14.30 -2.23
N ALA A 376 7.91 14.37 -3.53
CA ALA A 376 7.05 15.39 -4.11
C ALA A 376 5.57 15.29 -3.69
N PHE A 377 5.14 14.12 -3.19
CA PHE A 377 3.77 13.89 -2.72
C PHE A 377 3.74 12.87 -1.57
N ARG A 378 2.63 12.85 -0.84
CA ARG A 378 2.29 11.82 0.16
C ARG A 378 0.86 11.38 -0.07
N ILE A 379 0.67 10.09 -0.33
CA ILE A 379 -0.64 9.45 -0.36
C ILE A 379 -0.74 8.60 0.92
N PRO A 380 -1.65 8.93 1.86
CA PRO A 380 -1.80 8.13 3.06
C PRO A 380 -2.35 6.74 2.73
N PHE A 381 -2.02 5.73 3.52
CA PHE A 381 -2.51 4.38 3.26
C PHE A 381 -2.74 3.54 4.50
N VAL A 382 -3.71 2.64 4.36
CA VAL A 382 -4.10 1.65 5.37
C VAL A 382 -3.66 0.28 4.91
N VAL A 383 -3.00 -0.48 5.78
CA VAL A 383 -2.63 -1.87 5.50
C VAL A 383 -3.79 -2.79 5.87
N MET A 384 -4.25 -3.61 4.93
CA MET A 384 -5.25 -4.65 5.19
C MET A 384 -4.57 -6.02 5.37
N VAL A 385 -4.84 -6.69 6.49
CA VAL A 385 -4.27 -8.01 6.82
C VAL A 385 -5.35 -9.07 6.96
N ALA A 386 -5.12 -10.28 6.44
CA ALA A 386 -6.07 -11.38 6.57
C ALA A 386 -6.25 -11.79 8.04
N ALA A 387 -7.51 -11.91 8.50
CA ALA A 387 -7.83 -12.31 9.87
C ALA A 387 -8.87 -13.44 9.96
N SER A 388 -9.21 -14.06 8.82
CA SER A 388 -10.07 -15.24 8.76
C SER A 388 -9.28 -16.51 8.47
N ARG A 389 -9.76 -17.64 9.00
CA ARG A 389 -9.11 -18.95 8.76
C ARG A 389 -9.08 -19.38 7.29
N GLU A 390 -9.99 -18.87 6.47
CA GLU A 390 -10.06 -19.20 5.06
C GLU A 390 -9.08 -18.36 4.22
N ALA A 391 -9.02 -17.05 4.48
CA ALA A 391 -8.16 -16.15 3.72
C ALA A 391 -6.70 -16.25 4.17
N PHE A 392 -6.43 -16.44 5.47
CA PHE A 392 -5.09 -16.35 6.04
C PHE A 392 -4.07 -17.27 5.35
N PRO A 393 -4.32 -18.58 5.14
CA PRO A 393 -3.34 -19.45 4.48
C PRO A 393 -3.11 -19.07 3.02
N ARG A 394 -4.16 -18.61 2.32
CA ARG A 394 -4.06 -18.20 0.91
C ARG A 394 -3.26 -16.91 0.72
N ARG A 395 -3.40 -15.97 1.67
CA ARG A 395 -2.79 -14.63 1.58
C ARG A 395 -1.39 -14.60 2.18
N VAL A 396 -1.19 -15.27 3.32
CA VAL A 396 0.05 -15.23 4.10
C VAL A 396 0.94 -16.46 3.85
N GLY A 397 0.34 -17.62 3.54
CA GLY A 397 1.10 -18.87 3.31
C GLY A 397 1.44 -19.64 4.59
N LEU A 398 0.77 -19.32 5.71
CA LEU A 398 0.95 -19.97 7.01
C LEU A 398 -0.35 -20.66 7.45
N GLU A 399 -0.24 -21.61 8.37
CA GLU A 399 -1.41 -22.21 9.01
C GLU A 399 -2.19 -21.14 9.79
N ALA A 400 -3.52 -21.17 9.69
CA ALA A 400 -4.40 -20.20 10.35
C ALA A 400 -4.67 -20.56 11.82
N THR A 401 -3.63 -20.55 12.65
CA THR A 401 -3.76 -20.63 14.11
C THR A 401 -4.06 -19.24 14.69
N PRO A 402 -4.73 -19.14 15.86
CA PRO A 402 -4.95 -17.86 16.53
C PRO A 402 -3.65 -17.04 16.71
N GLU A 403 -2.55 -17.72 17.04
CA GLU A 403 -1.24 -17.11 17.24
C GLU A 403 -0.67 -16.55 15.93
N ASN A 404 -0.70 -17.32 14.84
CA ASN A 404 -0.18 -16.86 13.55
C ASN A 404 -0.99 -15.66 13.02
N ILE A 405 -2.32 -15.69 13.18
CA ILE A 405 -3.18 -14.57 12.79
C ILE A 405 -2.84 -13.33 13.63
N ARG A 406 -2.77 -13.46 14.96
CA ARG A 406 -2.38 -12.37 15.86
C ARG A 406 -1.02 -11.80 15.47
N ASP A 407 -0.01 -12.64 15.25
CA ASP A 407 1.36 -12.20 14.99
C ASP A 407 1.48 -11.45 13.67
N HIS A 408 0.72 -11.86 12.65
CA HIS A 408 0.66 -11.13 11.39
C HIS A 408 -0.08 -9.79 11.50
N VAL A 409 -1.14 -9.72 12.31
CA VAL A 409 -1.81 -8.45 12.63
C VAL A 409 -0.88 -7.53 13.42
N GLU A 410 -0.16 -8.06 14.40
CA GLU A 410 0.80 -7.32 15.20
C GLU A 410 1.97 -6.80 14.36
N MET A 411 2.43 -7.56 13.35
CA MET A 411 3.43 -7.10 12.38
C MET A 411 2.96 -5.81 11.69
N ALA A 412 1.71 -5.77 11.20
CA ALA A 412 1.18 -4.58 10.56
C ALA A 412 1.03 -3.40 11.54
N PHE A 413 0.58 -3.64 12.78
CA PHE A 413 0.51 -2.59 13.79
C PHE A 413 1.89 -2.08 14.22
N SER A 414 2.91 -2.95 14.30
CA SER A 414 4.29 -2.55 14.56
C SER A 414 4.80 -1.61 13.47
N GLU A 415 4.61 -1.97 12.19
CA GLU A 415 4.97 -1.09 11.07
C GLU A 415 4.17 0.23 11.08
N MET A 416 2.90 0.23 11.48
CA MET A 416 2.14 1.46 11.70
C MET A 416 2.76 2.33 12.81
N ARG A 417 3.17 1.75 13.95
CA ARG A 417 3.81 2.48 15.06
C ARG A 417 5.16 3.06 14.69
N ARG A 418 5.92 2.37 13.83
CA ARG A 418 7.16 2.85 13.18
C ARG A 418 6.90 3.96 12.15
N GLY A 419 5.63 4.30 11.93
CA GLY A 419 5.20 5.32 10.99
C GLY A 419 5.26 4.87 9.54
N ASN A 420 5.37 3.56 9.27
CA ASN A 420 5.45 3.03 7.92
C ASN A 420 4.09 2.90 7.22
N ALA A 421 2.99 2.86 7.97
CA ALA A 421 1.61 2.95 7.48
C ALA A 421 0.79 3.95 8.32
N ASP A 422 -0.30 4.48 7.76
CA ASP A 422 -1.20 5.41 8.48
C ASP A 422 -2.31 4.67 9.25
N GLY A 423 -2.55 3.39 8.91
CA GLY A 423 -3.54 2.57 9.57
C GLY A 423 -3.40 1.09 9.29
N VAL A 424 -4.12 0.29 10.07
CA VAL A 424 -4.27 -1.15 9.85
C VAL A 424 -5.74 -1.52 9.92
N VAL A 425 -6.18 -2.39 9.01
CA VAL A 425 -7.51 -2.98 8.99
C VAL A 425 -7.42 -4.51 8.90
N THR A 426 -8.16 -5.23 9.73
CA THR A 426 -8.28 -6.70 9.61
C THR A 426 -9.34 -7.10 8.59
N TYR A 427 -9.03 -8.07 7.74
CA TYR A 427 -9.96 -8.64 6.77
C TYR A 427 -10.69 -9.85 7.36
N VAL A 428 -12.00 -9.71 7.57
CA VAL A 428 -12.95 -10.77 7.95
C VAL A 428 -12.59 -11.46 9.27
N LEU A 429 -12.33 -10.68 10.32
CA LEU A 429 -12.17 -11.26 11.67
C LEU A 429 -13.51 -11.82 12.15
N ASP A 430 -13.54 -13.07 12.61
CA ASP A 430 -14.74 -13.68 13.17
C ASP A 430 -15.04 -13.13 14.57
N LYS A 431 -15.98 -12.18 14.63
CA LYS A 431 -16.37 -11.45 15.85
C LYS A 431 -17.38 -12.18 16.71
N ARG A 432 -17.68 -13.46 16.47
CA ARG A 432 -18.63 -14.20 17.32
C ARG A 432 -18.10 -14.33 18.76
N PRO A 433 -18.95 -14.16 19.79
CA PRO A 433 -18.53 -14.33 21.18
C PRO A 433 -17.87 -15.69 21.42
N GLY A 434 -16.71 -15.68 22.08
CA GLY A 434 -15.95 -16.90 22.40
C GLY A 434 -15.06 -17.42 21.27
N ASN A 435 -14.98 -16.74 20.12
CA ASN A 435 -14.05 -17.12 19.06
C ASN A 435 -12.58 -16.92 19.53
N PRO A 436 -11.72 -17.96 19.43
CA PRO A 436 -10.33 -17.88 19.88
C PRO A 436 -9.45 -16.96 19.00
N ASP A 437 -9.72 -16.88 17.70
CA ASP A 437 -8.99 -16.00 16.76
C ASP A 437 -9.27 -14.53 17.11
N TYR A 438 -10.52 -14.18 17.42
CA TYR A 438 -10.89 -12.84 17.92
C TYR A 438 -10.16 -12.52 19.23
N ALA A 439 -10.14 -13.43 20.19
CA ALA A 439 -9.46 -13.22 21.46
C ALA A 439 -7.94 -12.99 21.27
N ALA A 440 -7.31 -13.75 20.35
CA ALA A 440 -5.91 -13.57 20.02
C ALA A 440 -5.66 -12.22 19.33
N VAL A 441 -6.40 -11.89 18.28
CA VAL A 441 -6.25 -10.62 17.54
C VAL A 441 -6.54 -9.40 18.41
N GLN A 442 -7.50 -9.50 19.35
CA GLN A 442 -7.79 -8.42 20.30
C GLN A 442 -6.55 -8.00 21.09
N THR A 443 -5.63 -8.92 21.41
CA THR A 443 -4.39 -8.57 22.13
C THR A 443 -3.51 -7.60 21.34
N ALA A 444 -3.35 -7.81 20.03
CA ALA A 444 -2.59 -6.93 19.13
C ALA A 444 -3.25 -5.55 19.02
N PHE A 445 -4.58 -5.52 18.84
CA PHE A 445 -5.34 -4.27 18.82
C PHE A 445 -5.21 -3.46 20.12
N LEU A 446 -5.32 -4.13 21.28
CA LEU A 446 -5.20 -3.47 22.58
C LEU A 446 -3.81 -2.88 22.79
N ARG A 447 -2.76 -3.55 22.30
CA ARG A 447 -1.40 -3.01 22.30
C ARG A 447 -1.31 -1.77 21.42
N ALA A 448 -1.78 -1.85 20.18
CA ALA A 448 -1.79 -0.72 19.25
C ALA A 448 -2.56 0.50 19.79
N ALA A 449 -3.71 0.27 20.43
CA ALA A 449 -4.55 1.35 20.99
C ALA A 449 -3.95 2.01 22.24
N ARG A 450 -3.17 1.27 23.04
CA ARG A 450 -2.54 1.78 24.27
C ARG A 450 -1.17 2.40 24.03
N PHE A 451 -0.51 2.04 22.94
CA PHE A 451 0.82 2.50 22.63
C PHE A 451 0.86 4.03 22.65
N SER A 452 1.85 4.62 23.31
CA SER A 452 2.18 6.03 23.22
C SER A 452 3.67 6.07 22.98
N PRO A 453 4.14 6.65 21.87
CA PRO A 453 5.54 6.52 21.52
C PRO A 453 6.36 7.26 22.59
N PRO A 454 7.36 6.61 23.21
CA PRO A 454 8.30 7.31 24.07
C PRO A 454 8.99 8.44 23.29
N SER A 455 9.50 9.43 24.02
CA SER A 455 10.33 10.47 23.41
C SER A 455 11.70 9.87 23.06
N PRO A 456 12.21 10.00 21.83
CA PRO A 456 13.58 9.64 21.49
C PRO A 456 14.63 10.62 22.06
N ASP A 457 14.18 11.77 22.56
CA ASP A 457 14.94 12.64 23.47
C ASP A 457 14.84 12.02 24.87
N PHE A 458 15.84 11.21 25.18
CA PHE A 458 15.93 10.42 26.40
C PHE A 458 16.50 11.27 27.54
N ASP A 459 17.52 12.10 27.32
CA ASP A 459 18.07 12.93 28.40
C ASP A 459 17.18 14.14 28.76
N GLY A 460 16.22 14.48 27.91
CA GLY A 460 15.23 15.53 28.12
C GLY A 460 15.73 16.94 27.80
N ASP A 461 16.83 17.08 27.07
CA ASP A 461 17.42 18.38 26.72
C ASP A 461 16.65 19.13 25.61
N GLY A 462 15.66 18.46 24.99
CA GLY A 462 14.82 19.00 23.93
C GLY A 462 15.34 18.75 22.51
N THR A 463 16.46 18.04 22.34
CA THR A 463 17.08 17.71 21.06
C THR A 463 17.44 16.23 21.03
N VAL A 464 17.04 15.51 19.97
CA VAL A 464 17.49 14.12 19.80
C VAL A 464 18.93 14.10 19.29
N GLY A 465 19.89 13.82 20.16
CA GLY A 465 21.33 14.00 19.93
C GLY A 465 22.20 12.76 20.19
N PHE A 466 23.52 12.97 20.20
CA PHE A 466 24.48 11.90 20.47
C PHE A 466 24.38 11.38 21.91
N ASP A 467 24.02 12.24 22.87
CA ASP A 467 23.84 11.84 24.26
C ASP A 467 22.66 10.86 24.40
N ASP A 468 21.54 11.13 23.71
CA ASP A 468 20.45 10.16 23.59
C ASP A 468 20.86 8.87 22.89
N PHE A 469 21.70 8.96 21.85
CA PHE A 469 22.19 7.78 21.15
C PHE A 469 23.01 6.88 22.08
N PHE A 470 23.84 7.45 22.96
CA PHE A 470 24.59 6.66 23.93
C PHE A 470 23.67 6.02 24.97
N LEU A 471 22.65 6.73 25.46
CA LEU A 471 21.63 6.16 26.35
C LEU A 471 20.86 5.00 25.69
N PHE A 472 20.51 5.16 24.41
CA PHE A 472 19.88 4.11 23.62
C PHE A 472 20.79 2.90 23.42
N ALA A 473 22.05 3.13 23.05
CA ALA A 473 23.04 2.07 22.81
C ALA A 473 23.30 1.24 24.07
N ASP A 474 23.32 1.88 25.25
CA ASP A 474 23.46 1.20 26.55
C ASP A 474 22.27 0.27 26.85
N ALA A 475 21.07 0.62 26.38
CA ALA A 475 19.85 -0.17 26.53
C ALA A 475 19.62 -1.18 25.39
N PHE A 476 20.46 -1.20 24.35
CA PHE A 476 20.26 -2.04 23.17
C PHE A 476 20.29 -3.54 23.53
N GLY A 477 19.28 -4.28 23.08
CA GLY A 477 19.06 -5.70 23.42
C GLY A 477 18.33 -5.93 24.75
N SER A 478 17.91 -4.87 25.45
CA SER A 478 17.11 -4.95 26.68
C SER A 478 15.59 -5.02 26.39
N LYS A 479 14.79 -4.90 27.45
CA LYS A 479 13.32 -4.74 27.41
C LYS A 479 12.87 -3.48 28.14
N GLU A 480 13.74 -2.47 28.21
CA GLU A 480 13.43 -1.24 28.91
C GLU A 480 12.45 -0.39 28.09
N ALA A 481 11.19 -0.33 28.53
CA ALA A 481 10.09 0.34 27.84
C ALA A 481 10.32 1.84 27.52
N ARG A 482 11.33 2.48 28.14
CA ARG A 482 11.74 3.85 27.81
C ARG A 482 12.38 3.94 26.43
N PHE A 483 13.10 2.89 26.02
CA PHE A 483 13.88 2.84 24.78
C PHE A 483 13.21 2.00 23.67
N ASP A 484 12.12 1.31 24.00
CA ASP A 484 11.21 0.63 23.06
C ASP A 484 10.30 1.68 22.37
N LEU A 485 10.84 2.27 21.30
CA LEU A 485 10.25 3.35 20.53
C LEU A 485 9.17 2.87 19.57
N ASP A 486 9.11 1.57 19.26
CA ASP A 486 8.09 1.00 18.38
C ASP A 486 7.02 0.16 19.09
N GLY A 487 7.21 -0.16 20.37
CA GLY A 487 6.27 -0.87 21.23
C GLY A 487 6.21 -2.38 20.99
N ASP A 488 7.26 -3.01 20.46
CA ASP A 488 7.35 -4.45 20.24
C ASP A 488 7.85 -5.26 21.46
N GLU A 489 8.12 -4.58 22.59
CA GLU A 489 8.62 -5.11 23.86
C GLU A 489 10.11 -5.53 23.86
N ALA A 490 10.88 -5.11 22.84
CA ALA A 490 12.33 -5.23 22.79
C ALA A 490 12.97 -3.86 22.46
N VAL A 491 14.23 -3.68 22.83
CA VAL A 491 15.04 -2.53 22.37
C VAL A 491 16.00 -3.05 21.30
N GLY A 492 15.77 -2.72 20.04
CA GLY A 492 16.48 -3.31 18.91
C GLY A 492 16.71 -2.37 17.74
N PHE A 493 17.03 -2.97 16.58
CA PHE A 493 17.31 -2.21 15.36
C PHE A 493 16.09 -1.44 14.84
N ASP A 494 14.89 -1.95 15.10
CA ASP A 494 13.67 -1.28 14.67
C ASP A 494 13.44 0.02 15.46
N ASP A 495 13.69 0.03 16.78
CA ASP A 495 13.72 1.26 17.59
C ASP A 495 14.82 2.22 17.13
N PHE A 496 15.98 1.69 16.77
CA PHE A 496 17.08 2.51 16.24
C PHE A 496 16.66 3.27 14.97
N PHE A 497 15.86 2.68 14.08
CA PHE A 497 15.36 3.39 12.90
C PHE A 497 14.37 4.50 13.26
N VAL A 498 13.52 4.29 14.28
CA VAL A 498 12.62 5.34 14.80
C VAL A 498 13.42 6.48 15.43
N PHE A 499 14.45 6.15 16.21
CA PHE A 499 15.39 7.10 16.79
C PHE A 499 16.12 7.91 15.70
N ALA A 500 16.72 7.23 14.72
CA ALA A 500 17.48 7.85 13.63
C ALA A 500 16.62 8.79 12.78
N ALA A 501 15.34 8.45 12.56
CA ALA A 501 14.40 9.34 11.88
C ALA A 501 14.10 10.64 12.66
N SER A 502 14.39 10.67 13.96
CA SER A 502 14.20 11.82 14.85
C SER A 502 15.51 12.56 15.17
N PHE A 503 16.67 11.98 14.85
CA PHE A 503 17.97 12.54 15.16
C PHE A 503 18.16 13.95 14.58
N GLY A 504 18.69 14.85 15.40
CA GLY A 504 18.89 16.27 15.07
C GLY A 504 17.62 17.12 15.08
N LYS A 505 16.44 16.57 15.38
CA LYS A 505 15.21 17.36 15.53
C LYS A 505 15.11 17.91 16.96
N ARG A 506 14.65 19.16 17.07
CA ARG A 506 14.23 19.77 18.34
C ARG A 506 12.74 19.56 18.54
N ARG A 507 12.35 19.30 19.77
CA ARG A 507 10.95 19.08 20.14
C ARG A 507 10.16 20.37 20.31
#